data_AF-A0A532TX70-F1
#
_entry.id   AF-A0A532TX70-F1
#
_cell.length_a   1.000
_cell.length_b   1.000
_cell.length_c   1.000
_cell.angle_alpha   90.00
_cell.angle_beta   90.00
_cell.angle_gamma   90.00
#
_symmetry.space_group_name_H-M   'P 1'
#
loop_
_entity.id
_entity.type
_entity.pdbx_description
1 polymer ?
#
loop_
_entity_poly.entity_id
_entity_poly.type
_entity_poly.pdbx_seq_one_letter_code
_entity_poly.pdbx_strand_id
1 'polypeptide(L)'
;MSTEGAPFEVVLREAQELGVAEKDPTLDIEGIDTACKITILANSLLGMNARLKDVKIAGITRVRPEAIRLAREAGQTIKLIGVAKRGSLEVGPKLVPLGHPLAVGGTLNAVTFELDLAREISITGFGAGPRETSSSLLGDLIDIHRTLGG
;
A
#
# COMPACT_ATOMS: atom_id res chain seq x y z
N MET A 1 3.53 13.78 -8.46
CA MET A 1 4.56 14.33 -7.53
C MET A 1 5.99 13.94 -7.91
N SER A 2 6.41 12.66 -7.88
CA SER A 2 7.82 12.28 -8.17
C SER A 2 8.26 12.47 -9.62
N THR A 3 7.32 12.37 -10.56
CA THR A 3 7.57 12.54 -12.00
C THR A 3 7.56 14.01 -12.40
N GLU A 4 6.54 14.76 -11.98
CA GLU A 4 6.36 16.18 -12.38
C GLU A 4 7.01 17.19 -11.41
N GLY A 5 7.41 16.78 -10.20
CA GLY A 5 7.88 17.70 -9.16
C GLY A 5 6.81 18.65 -8.61
N ALA A 6 5.54 18.45 -8.97
CA ALA A 6 4.44 19.32 -8.56
C ALA A 6 4.03 19.12 -7.09
N PRO A 7 3.47 20.17 -6.44
CA PRO A 7 2.90 20.09 -5.09
C PRO A 7 1.79 19.04 -4.97
N PHE A 8 1.63 18.50 -3.75
CA PHE A 8 0.65 17.45 -3.45
C PHE A 8 -0.77 17.82 -3.89
N GLU A 9 -1.23 19.04 -3.58
CA GLU A 9 -2.58 19.50 -3.93
C GLU A 9 -2.84 19.53 -5.43
N VAL A 10 -1.83 19.91 -6.23
CA VAL A 10 -1.93 19.95 -7.70
C VAL A 10 -2.09 18.54 -8.25
N VAL A 11 -1.23 17.63 -7.79
CA VAL A 11 -1.23 16.22 -8.23
C VAL A 11 -2.48 15.50 -7.78
N LEU A 12 -3.00 15.81 -6.58
CA LEU A 12 -4.25 15.24 -6.08
C LEU A 12 -5.43 15.65 -6.97
N ARG A 13 -5.51 16.93 -7.35
CA ARG A 13 -6.54 17.42 -8.26
C ARG A 13 -6.48 16.74 -9.62
N GLU A 14 -5.28 16.61 -10.20
CA GLU A 14 -5.09 15.91 -11.47
C GLU A 14 -5.48 14.42 -11.36
N ALA A 15 -5.12 13.75 -10.25
CA ALA A 15 -5.53 12.37 -10.01
C ALA A 15 -7.06 12.23 -9.90
N GLN A 16 -7.76 13.22 -9.34
CA GLN A 16 -9.23 13.26 -9.29
C GLN A 16 -9.84 13.48 -10.68
N GLU A 17 -9.28 14.40 -11.48
CA GLU A 17 -9.71 14.66 -12.86
C GLU A 17 -9.54 13.42 -13.76
N LEU A 18 -8.49 12.64 -13.52
CA LEU A 18 -8.21 11.39 -14.21
C LEU A 18 -8.99 10.18 -13.65
N GLY A 19 -9.80 10.37 -12.60
CA GLY A 19 -10.59 9.30 -11.97
C GLY A 19 -9.76 8.25 -11.22
N VAL A 20 -8.50 8.56 -10.90
CA VAL A 20 -7.60 7.70 -10.12
C VAL A 20 -7.84 7.88 -8.62
N ALA A 21 -8.21 9.08 -8.18
CA ALA A 21 -8.58 9.39 -6.80
C ALA A 21 -10.07 9.77 -6.71
N GLU A 22 -10.73 9.35 -5.65
CA GLU A 22 -12.11 9.74 -5.38
C GLU A 22 -12.23 11.21 -4.95
N LYS A 23 -13.47 11.74 -4.97
CA LYS A 23 -13.76 13.11 -4.54
C LYS A 23 -13.39 13.34 -3.07
N ASP A 24 -13.60 12.33 -2.23
CA ASP A 24 -13.08 12.28 -0.86
C ASP A 24 -11.97 11.23 -0.76
N PRO A 25 -10.70 11.62 -0.96
CA PRO A 25 -9.57 10.69 -0.96
C PRO A 25 -9.00 10.44 0.44
N THR A 26 -9.72 10.80 1.51
CA THR A 26 -9.22 10.79 2.89
C THR A 26 -8.65 9.43 3.29
N LEU A 27 -9.32 8.33 2.91
CA LEU A 27 -8.88 6.98 3.26
C LEU A 27 -7.50 6.63 2.68
N ASP A 28 -7.20 7.11 1.47
CA ASP A 28 -5.94 6.86 0.78
C ASP A 28 -4.84 7.79 1.29
N ILE A 29 -5.12 9.10 1.38
CA ILE A 29 -4.09 10.11 1.67
C ILE A 29 -3.69 10.13 3.15
N GLU A 30 -4.60 9.76 4.05
CA GLU A 30 -4.31 9.59 5.48
C GLU A 30 -3.84 8.16 5.81
N GLY A 31 -3.82 7.25 4.83
CA GLY A 31 -3.29 5.89 4.98
C GLY A 31 -4.17 4.91 5.75
N ILE A 32 -5.46 5.22 5.89
CA ILE A 32 -6.44 4.38 6.60
C ILE A 32 -6.68 3.08 5.83
N ASP A 33 -6.78 3.12 4.49
CA ASP A 33 -6.93 1.92 3.66
C ASP A 33 -5.74 0.96 3.85
N THR A 34 -4.51 1.51 3.83
CA THR A 34 -3.29 0.73 4.10
C THR A 34 -3.30 0.16 5.51
N ALA A 35 -3.80 0.90 6.50
CA ALA A 35 -3.91 0.46 7.89
C ALA A 35 -4.93 -0.69 8.06
N CYS A 36 -6.04 -0.66 7.34
CA CYS A 36 -7.00 -1.76 7.30
C CYS A 36 -6.35 -3.02 6.72
N LYS A 37 -5.68 -2.89 5.55
CA LYS A 37 -5.00 -4.00 4.88
C LYS A 37 -3.91 -4.62 5.76
N ILE A 38 -3.07 -3.79 6.40
CA ILE A 38 -1.99 -4.30 7.25
C ILE A 38 -2.51 -4.97 8.53
N THR A 39 -3.65 -4.51 9.08
CA THR A 39 -4.31 -5.17 10.22
C THR A 39 -4.78 -6.58 9.85
N ILE A 40 -5.40 -6.73 8.68
CA ILE A 40 -5.83 -8.05 8.17
C ILE A 40 -4.62 -8.96 7.98
N LEU A 41 -3.57 -8.49 7.30
CA LEU A 41 -2.36 -9.27 7.07
C LEU A 41 -1.65 -9.67 8.38
N ALA A 42 -1.57 -8.76 9.36
CA ALA A 42 -0.99 -9.05 10.67
C ALA A 42 -1.72 -10.17 11.40
N ASN A 43 -3.06 -10.14 11.38
CA ASN A 43 -3.86 -11.16 12.04
C ASN A 43 -3.78 -12.51 11.30
N SER A 44 -3.88 -12.49 9.96
CA SER A 44 -3.88 -13.70 9.14
C SER A 44 -2.52 -14.40 9.06
N LEU A 45 -1.41 -13.64 8.99
CA LEU A 45 -0.08 -14.20 8.74
C LEU A 45 0.79 -14.29 9.98
N LEU A 46 0.64 -13.34 10.92
CA LEU A 46 1.47 -13.30 12.13
C LEU A 46 0.73 -13.83 13.37
N GLY A 47 -0.55 -14.22 13.23
CA GLY A 47 -1.39 -14.69 14.33
C GLY A 47 -1.64 -13.60 15.38
N MET A 48 -1.60 -12.33 14.97
CA MET A 48 -1.87 -11.21 15.86
C MET A 48 -3.39 -11.10 16.15
N ASN A 49 -3.75 -10.44 17.24
CA ASN A 49 -5.13 -10.04 17.55
C ASN A 49 -5.23 -8.51 17.51
N ALA A 50 -4.73 -7.92 16.43
CA ALA A 50 -4.65 -6.48 16.25
C ALA A 50 -5.98 -5.90 15.79
N ARG A 51 -6.23 -4.67 16.21
CA ARG A 51 -7.33 -3.82 15.77
C ARG A 51 -6.75 -2.62 15.05
N LEU A 52 -7.56 -1.95 14.23
CA LEU A 52 -7.13 -0.77 13.48
C LEU A 52 -6.54 0.33 14.38
N LYS A 53 -7.10 0.52 15.58
CA LYS A 53 -6.59 1.48 16.58
C LYS A 53 -5.18 1.18 17.12
N ASP A 54 -4.70 -0.06 16.93
CA ASP A 54 -3.36 -0.48 17.36
C ASP A 54 -2.30 -0.11 16.29
N VAL A 55 -2.72 0.36 15.12
CA VAL A 55 -1.85 0.80 14.03
C VAL A 55 -1.48 2.28 14.22
N LYS A 56 -0.18 2.60 14.17
CA LYS A 56 0.29 3.99 14.11
C LYS A 56 0.19 4.48 12.68
N ILE A 57 -0.55 5.56 12.43
CA ILE A 57 -0.83 6.02 11.06
C ILE A 57 -0.29 7.44 10.84
N ALA A 58 0.44 7.62 9.74
CA ALA A 58 0.82 8.91 9.20
C ALA A 58 0.53 8.93 7.68
N GLY A 59 -0.28 9.88 7.23
CA GLY A 59 -0.59 10.06 5.82
C GLY A 59 0.54 10.67 4.99
N ILE A 60 0.24 10.91 3.71
CA ILE A 60 1.14 11.56 2.75
C ILE A 60 0.90 13.06 2.61
N THR A 61 -0.11 13.62 3.27
CA THR A 61 -0.49 15.05 3.17
C THR A 61 0.61 16.03 3.57
N ARG A 62 1.57 15.58 4.38
CA ARG A 62 2.74 16.39 4.81
C ARG A 62 3.99 16.19 3.95
N VAL A 63 3.95 15.32 2.93
CA VAL A 63 5.08 15.06 2.04
C VAL A 63 5.24 16.23 1.09
N ARG A 64 6.40 16.90 1.16
CA ARG A 64 6.69 18.07 0.34
C ARG A 64 7.46 17.71 -0.94
N PRO A 65 7.32 18.50 -2.02
CA PRO A 65 8.11 18.30 -3.25
C PRO A 65 9.62 18.28 -3.01
N GLU A 66 10.13 19.09 -2.08
CA GLU A 66 11.56 19.12 -1.76
C GLU A 66 12.04 17.79 -1.18
N ALA A 67 11.23 17.16 -0.32
CA ALA A 67 11.56 15.85 0.24
C ALA A 67 11.62 14.77 -0.84
N ILE A 68 10.71 14.81 -1.82
CA ILE A 68 10.70 13.90 -2.97
C ILE A 68 11.92 14.13 -3.86
N ARG A 69 12.29 15.39 -4.11
CA ARG A 69 13.48 15.74 -4.90
C ARG A 69 14.75 15.23 -4.24
N LEU A 70 14.92 15.49 -2.94
CA LEU A 70 16.07 15.02 -2.16
C LEU A 70 16.15 13.48 -2.12
N ALA A 71 15.01 12.81 -1.93
CA ALA A 71 14.96 11.35 -2.00
C ALA A 71 15.45 10.84 -3.36
N ARG A 72 15.00 11.47 -4.45
CA ARG A 72 15.40 11.09 -5.82
C ARG A 72 16.89 11.33 -6.08
N GLU A 73 17.45 12.44 -5.61
CA GLU A 73 18.90 12.73 -5.66
C GLU A 73 19.72 11.67 -4.91
N ALA A 74 19.17 11.10 -3.82
CA ALA A 74 19.75 10.01 -3.07
C ALA A 74 19.48 8.60 -3.66
N GLY A 75 18.88 8.49 -4.85
CA GLY A 75 18.56 7.20 -5.47
C GLY A 75 17.37 6.47 -4.83
N GLN A 76 16.49 7.21 -4.15
CA GLN A 76 15.32 6.70 -3.44
C GLN A 76 14.01 7.36 -3.93
N THR A 77 12.89 6.81 -3.51
CA THR A 77 11.54 7.36 -3.69
C THR A 77 10.78 7.31 -2.37
N ILE A 78 9.73 8.12 -2.24
CA ILE A 78 8.86 8.11 -1.07
C ILE A 78 7.61 7.30 -1.39
N LYS A 79 7.28 6.31 -0.54
CA LYS A 79 6.09 5.46 -0.66
C LYS A 79 5.33 5.45 0.66
N LEU A 80 4.00 5.40 0.60
CA LEU A 80 3.18 5.09 1.76
C LEU A 80 3.26 3.58 1.99
N ILE A 81 3.83 3.16 3.12
CA ILE A 81 4.06 1.74 3.42
C ILE A 81 3.42 1.39 4.75
N GLY A 82 2.64 0.30 4.75
CA GLY A 82 2.23 -0.41 5.95
C GLY A 82 3.24 -1.50 6.31
N VAL A 83 3.69 -1.52 7.57
CA VAL A 83 4.62 -2.52 8.10
C VAL A 83 3.93 -3.28 9.22
N ALA A 84 3.86 -4.61 9.08
CA ALA A 84 3.43 -5.52 10.12
C ALA A 84 4.62 -6.30 10.67
N LYS A 85 4.92 -6.09 11.96
CA LYS A 85 5.87 -6.89 12.71
C LYS A 85 5.25 -7.28 14.05
N ARG A 86 5.64 -8.43 14.61
CA ARG A 86 5.18 -8.82 15.95
C ARG A 86 5.48 -7.71 16.96
N GLY A 87 4.43 -7.12 17.54
CA GLY A 87 4.52 -6.02 18.50
C GLY A 87 4.55 -4.60 17.89
N SER A 88 4.48 -4.45 16.57
CA SER A 88 4.51 -3.14 15.91
C SER A 88 3.73 -3.14 14.59
N LEU A 89 2.70 -2.30 14.51
CA LEU A 89 1.95 -2.01 13.30
C LEU A 89 2.05 -0.52 13.00
N GLU A 90 2.52 -0.16 11.82
CA GLU A 90 2.64 1.24 11.40
C GLU A 90 2.35 1.43 9.92
N VAL A 91 1.81 2.60 9.58
CA VAL A 91 1.62 3.09 8.22
C VAL A 91 2.24 4.47 8.15
N GLY A 92 3.10 4.70 7.16
CA GLY A 92 3.70 6.01 6.97
C GLY A 92 4.48 6.16 5.68
N PRO A 93 4.83 7.40 5.30
CA PRO A 93 5.79 7.65 4.23
C PRO A 93 7.16 7.08 4.60
N LYS A 94 7.73 6.26 3.71
CA LYS A 94 9.05 5.65 3.86
C LYS A 94 9.90 5.90 2.61
N LEU A 95 11.21 6.01 2.81
CA LEU A 95 12.18 6.05 1.73
C LEU A 95 12.43 4.61 1.24
N VAL A 96 12.34 4.43 -0.08
CA VAL A 96 12.52 3.14 -0.76
C VAL A 96 13.53 3.32 -1.87
N PRO A 97 14.58 2.48 -1.97
CA PRO A 97 15.50 2.52 -3.11
C PRO A 97 14.76 2.36 -4.44
N LEU A 98 15.15 3.10 -5.48
CA LEU A 98 14.45 3.08 -6.78
C LEU A 98 14.41 1.69 -7.44
N GLY A 99 15.39 0.82 -7.16
CA GLY A 99 15.44 -0.56 -7.66
C GLY A 99 14.75 -1.59 -6.77
N HIS A 100 14.18 -1.19 -5.64
CA HIS A 100 13.53 -2.11 -4.70
C HIS A 100 12.14 -2.53 -5.21
N PRO A 101 11.69 -3.78 -5.03
CA PRO A 101 10.37 -4.24 -5.49
C PRO A 101 9.17 -3.44 -4.95
N LEU A 102 9.31 -2.78 -3.80
CA LEU A 102 8.29 -1.87 -3.25
C LEU A 102 8.23 -0.51 -3.96
N ALA A 103 9.18 -0.17 -4.82
CA ALA A 103 9.20 1.09 -5.57
C ALA A 103 8.25 1.07 -6.79
N VAL A 104 7.11 0.38 -6.70
CA VAL A 104 6.13 0.26 -7.79
C VAL A 104 5.51 1.61 -8.16
N GLY A 105 5.26 1.83 -9.45
CA GLY A 105 4.61 3.03 -9.97
C GLY A 105 3.14 2.84 -10.29
N GLY A 106 2.44 3.95 -10.51
CA GLY A 106 1.03 3.94 -10.93
C GLY A 106 0.10 3.33 -9.87
N THR A 107 -0.84 2.52 -10.32
CA THR A 107 -1.89 1.86 -9.51
C THR A 107 -1.51 0.43 -9.08
N LEU A 108 -0.23 0.06 -9.23
CA LEU A 108 0.27 -1.23 -8.75
C LEU A 108 0.41 -1.21 -7.23
N ASN A 109 0.02 -2.32 -6.60
CA ASN A 109 0.32 -2.62 -5.22
C ASN A 109 1.50 -3.59 -5.15
N ALA A 110 2.26 -3.50 -4.06
CA ALA A 110 3.37 -4.39 -3.77
C ALA A 110 3.33 -4.80 -2.30
N VAL A 111 3.62 -6.08 -2.03
CA VAL A 111 3.79 -6.62 -0.68
C VAL A 111 5.09 -7.40 -0.65
N THR A 112 5.95 -7.10 0.34
CA THR A 112 7.20 -7.84 0.59
C THR A 112 7.07 -8.58 1.91
N PHE A 113 7.35 -9.88 1.88
CA PHE A 113 7.46 -10.74 3.05
C PHE A 113 8.92 -10.94 3.41
N GLU A 114 9.26 -10.70 4.66
CA GLU A 114 10.56 -11.08 5.23
C GLU A 114 10.41 -12.43 5.95
N LEU A 115 11.09 -13.44 5.42
CA LEU A 115 11.06 -14.84 5.87
C LEU A 115 12.44 -15.28 6.34
N ASP A 116 12.49 -16.25 7.26
CA ASP A 116 13.71 -16.77 7.85
C ASP A 116 14.59 -17.55 6.87
N LEU A 117 13.98 -18.38 6.02
CA LEU A 117 14.68 -19.24 5.06
C LEU A 117 14.70 -18.65 3.65
N ALA A 118 13.54 -18.22 3.17
CA ALA A 118 13.39 -17.69 1.82
C ALA A 118 13.80 -16.21 1.69
N ARG A 119 14.18 -15.57 2.81
CA ARG A 119 14.52 -14.14 2.88
C ARG A 119 13.35 -13.29 2.38
N GLU A 120 13.58 -12.42 1.40
CA GLU A 120 12.56 -11.51 0.88
C GLU A 120 11.82 -12.13 -0.30
N ILE A 121 10.50 -12.22 -0.18
CA ILE A 121 9.60 -12.54 -1.29
C ILE A 121 8.72 -11.33 -1.54
N SER A 122 8.74 -10.79 -2.76
CA SER A 122 7.90 -9.65 -3.15
C SER A 122 6.86 -10.08 -4.18
N ILE A 123 5.61 -9.66 -3.96
CA ILE A 123 4.49 -9.87 -4.87
C ILE A 123 4.00 -8.50 -5.32
N THR A 124 3.87 -8.31 -6.62
CA THR A 124 3.39 -7.07 -7.25
C THR A 124 2.25 -7.35 -8.20
N GLY A 125 1.23 -6.50 -8.20
CA GLY A 125 0.10 -6.62 -9.11
C GLY A 125 -0.86 -5.45 -8.99
N PHE A 126 -1.89 -5.43 -9.83
CA PHE A 126 -2.96 -4.46 -9.68
C PHE A 126 -3.78 -4.78 -8.43
N GLY A 127 -3.92 -3.81 -7.54
CA GLY A 127 -4.60 -4.01 -6.24
C GLY A 127 -5.90 -3.24 -6.08
N ALA A 128 -6.38 -2.60 -7.16
CA ALA A 128 -7.67 -1.91 -7.22
C ALA A 128 -8.20 -1.98 -8.66
N GLY A 129 -9.52 -2.01 -8.80
CA GLY A 129 -10.22 -2.08 -10.09
C GLY A 129 -11.32 -3.14 -10.10
N PRO A 130 -12.40 -2.94 -10.88
CA PRO A 130 -13.56 -3.82 -10.86
C PRO A 130 -13.22 -5.24 -11.33
N ARG A 131 -12.32 -5.39 -12.30
CA ARG A 131 -11.93 -6.70 -12.86
C ARG A 131 -11.07 -7.48 -11.87
N GLU A 132 -10.12 -6.80 -11.26
CA GLU A 132 -9.15 -7.34 -10.30
C GLU A 132 -9.87 -7.81 -9.03
N THR A 133 -10.78 -6.99 -8.50
CA THR A 133 -11.64 -7.34 -7.36
C THR A 133 -12.56 -8.50 -7.70
N SER A 134 -13.19 -8.50 -8.88
CA SER A 134 -14.06 -9.62 -9.32
C SER A 134 -13.31 -10.94 -9.44
N SER A 135 -12.06 -10.90 -9.92
CA SER A 135 -11.21 -12.08 -10.02
C SER A 135 -10.93 -12.69 -8.66
N SER A 136 -10.68 -11.86 -7.63
CA SER A 136 -10.42 -12.33 -6.27
C SER A 136 -11.67 -12.95 -5.65
N LEU A 137 -12.82 -12.28 -5.79
CA LEU A 137 -14.11 -12.79 -5.30
C LEU A 137 -14.49 -14.14 -5.93
N LEU A 138 -14.26 -14.31 -7.24
CA LEU A 138 -14.55 -15.57 -7.92
C LEU A 138 -13.65 -16.70 -7.41
N GLY A 139 -12.37 -16.41 -7.13
CA GLY A 139 -11.46 -17.36 -6.49
C GLY A 139 -12.00 -17.86 -5.15
N ASP A 140 -12.38 -16.94 -4.27
CA ASP A 140 -12.95 -17.27 -2.96
C ASP A 140 -14.23 -18.11 -3.08
N LEU A 141 -15.12 -17.79 -4.03
CA LEU A 141 -16.34 -18.57 -4.26
C LEU A 141 -16.05 -20.00 -4.72
N ILE A 142 -15.07 -20.19 -5.59
CA ILE A 142 -14.64 -21.51 -6.06
C ILE A 142 -14.05 -22.32 -4.90
N ASP A 143 -13.23 -21.69 -4.06
CA ASP A 143 -12.60 -22.35 -2.93
C ASP A 143 -13.62 -22.73 -1.85
N ILE A 144 -14.58 -21.86 -1.56
CA ILE A 144 -15.72 -22.16 -0.68
C ILE A 144 -16.53 -23.34 -1.24
N HIS A 145 -16.85 -23.32 -2.53
CA HIS A 145 -17.61 -24.40 -3.17
C HIS A 145 -16.88 -25.75 -3.07
N ARG A 146 -15.55 -25.77 -3.32
CA ARG A 146 -14.74 -26.98 -3.18
C ARG A 146 -14.66 -27.49 -1.73
N THR A 147 -14.63 -26.58 -0.76
CA THR A 147 -14.52 -26.93 0.66
C THR A 147 -15.85 -27.45 1.23
N LEU A 148 -16.99 -26.90 0.79
CA LEU A 148 -18.32 -27.27 1.29
C LEU A 148 -19.01 -28.37 0.46
N GLY A 149 -18.64 -28.50 -0.82
CA GLY A 149 -19.29 -29.39 -1.80
C GLY A 149 -18.50 -30.64 -2.14
N GLY A 150 -17.45 -30.96 -1.38
CA GLY A 150 -16.70 -32.22 -1.44
C GLY A 150 -17.27 -33.28 -0.51
#